data_AF-A0A9W4TQC2-F1
#
_entry.id   AF-A0A9W4TQC2-F1
#
_cell.length_a   1.000
_cell.length_b   1.000
_cell.length_c   1.000
_cell.angle_alpha   90.00
_cell.angle_beta   90.00
_cell.angle_gamma   90.00
#
_symmetry.space_group_name_H-M   'P 1'
#
loop_
_entity.id
_entity.type
_entity.pdbx_description
1 polymer ?
#
loop_
_entity_poly.entity_id
_entity_poly.type
_entity_poly.pdbx_seq_one_letter_code
_entity_poly.pdbx_strand_id
1 'polypeptide(L)'
;MVKRLISSMKTHDHWFAEWWSSILLMIVGMYGLCVPNSLIIHQSFINGFLKVLPFDVWQWLFVGFGLFQFTALRCESMIGRGVAAFFASSLLIWGTLNVAFYGRCHFSLVAWGIFAVINLYALARIMTRVEKRYELL
;
A
#
# COMPACT_ATOMS: atom_id res chain seq x y z
N MET A 1 16.72 6.49 17.29
CA MET A 1 15.46 6.47 16.50
C MET A 1 15.30 5.17 15.71
N VAL A 2 16.26 4.77 14.87
CA VAL A 2 16.20 3.52 14.07
C VAL A 2 16.09 2.25 14.94
N LYS A 3 16.86 2.14 16.03
CA LYS A 3 16.79 0.99 16.96
C LYS A 3 15.40 0.79 17.62
N ARG A 4 14.69 1.87 17.97
CA ARG A 4 13.32 1.77 18.51
C ARG A 4 12.33 1.26 17.46
N LEU A 5 12.45 1.76 16.23
CA LEU A 5 11.62 1.29 15.12
C LEU A 5 11.84 -0.21 14.85
N ILE A 6 13.09 -0.67 14.85
CA ILE A 6 13.42 -2.09 14.66
C ILE A 6 12.91 -2.96 15.82
N SER A 7 12.94 -2.44 17.05
CA SER A 7 12.39 -3.13 18.22
C SER A 7 10.87 -3.27 18.16
N SER A 8 10.16 -2.21 17.73
CA SER A 8 8.70 -2.22 17.59
C SER A 8 8.23 -3.05 16.37
N MET A 9 9.04 -3.13 15.31
CA MET A 9 8.84 -4.09 14.20
C MET A 9 8.90 -5.55 14.63
N LYS A 10 9.65 -5.87 15.69
CA LYS A 10 9.74 -7.24 16.21
C LYS A 10 8.55 -7.64 17.08
N THR A 11 7.81 -6.69 17.64
CA THR A 11 6.64 -6.97 18.50
C THR A 11 5.33 -7.02 17.72
N HIS A 12 5.29 -6.43 16.52
CA HIS A 12 4.11 -6.40 15.65
C HIS A 12 4.38 -7.20 14.36
N ASP A 13 4.01 -8.48 14.33
CA ASP A 13 4.35 -9.46 13.26
C ASP A 13 4.05 -9.03 11.80
N HIS A 14 3.22 -8.01 11.58
CA HIS A 14 2.78 -7.54 10.26
C HIS A 14 3.23 -6.11 9.93
N TRP A 15 3.87 -5.43 10.87
CA TRP A 15 4.32 -4.04 10.73
C TRP A 15 5.39 -3.90 9.64
N PHE A 16 6.26 -4.89 9.52
CA PHE A 16 7.25 -4.98 8.46
C PHE A 16 6.59 -5.08 7.07
N ALA A 17 5.50 -5.84 6.96
CA ALA A 17 4.78 -6.02 5.70
C ALA A 17 4.02 -4.74 5.29
N GLU A 18 3.41 -4.04 6.25
CA GLU A 18 2.82 -2.71 6.02
C GLU A 18 3.88 -1.67 5.64
N TRP A 19 5.08 -1.74 6.22
CA TRP A 19 6.18 -0.86 5.84
C TRP A 19 6.62 -1.07 4.39
N TRP A 20 6.76 -2.32 3.94
CA TRP A 20 7.04 -2.62 2.53
C TRP A 20 5.89 -2.19 1.61
N SER A 21 4.65 -2.32 2.03
CA SER A 21 3.50 -1.77 1.30
C SER A 21 3.63 -0.26 1.10
N SER A 22 3.99 0.47 2.16
CA SER A 22 4.18 1.93 2.08
C SER A 22 5.25 2.30 1.05
N ILE A 23 6.38 1.56 1.04
CA ILE A 23 7.47 1.77 0.09
C ILE A 23 7.02 1.46 -1.34
N LEU A 24 6.33 0.34 -1.54
CA LEU A 24 5.81 -0.04 -2.84
C LEU A 24 4.91 1.05 -3.41
N LEU A 25 3.96 1.55 -2.63
CA LEU A 25 3.06 2.62 -3.03
C LEU A 25 3.82 3.89 -3.45
N MET A 26 4.79 4.32 -2.63
CA MET A 26 5.61 5.49 -2.93
C MET A 26 6.44 5.30 -4.21
N ILE A 27 7.12 4.15 -4.36
CA ILE A 27 7.95 3.88 -5.55
C ILE A 27 7.09 3.86 -6.82
N VAL A 28 5.90 3.27 -6.77
CA VAL A 28 5.00 3.19 -7.92
C VAL A 28 4.50 4.57 -8.33
N GLY A 29 4.08 5.38 -7.36
CA GLY A 29 3.64 6.74 -7.63
C GLY A 29 4.78 7.61 -8.18
N MET A 30 5.96 7.53 -7.56
CA MET A 30 7.17 8.25 -8.01
C MET A 30 7.62 7.79 -9.40
N TYR A 31 7.59 6.50 -9.69
CA TYR A 31 7.88 5.96 -11.01
C TYR A 31 6.92 6.54 -12.06
N GLY A 32 5.62 6.59 -11.75
CA GLY A 32 4.61 7.20 -12.62
C GLY A 32 4.83 8.70 -12.87
N LEU A 33 5.32 9.45 -11.88
CA LEU A 33 5.66 10.87 -12.02
C LEU A 33 6.92 11.10 -12.86
N CYS A 34 7.91 10.22 -12.77
CA CYS A 34 9.22 10.39 -13.40
C CYS A 34 9.29 9.84 -14.83
N VAL A 35 8.42 8.91 -15.21
CA VAL A 35 8.51 8.20 -16.51
C VAL A 35 7.49 8.75 -17.50
N PRO A 36 7.91 9.08 -18.75
CA PRO A 36 6.98 9.47 -19.80
C PRO A 36 5.92 8.40 -20.07
N ASN A 37 4.70 8.83 -20.32
CA ASN A 37 3.50 7.99 -20.40
C ASN A 37 3.58 6.87 -21.45
N SER A 38 4.40 7.08 -22.49
CA SER A 38 4.65 6.11 -23.56
C SER A 38 5.60 4.97 -23.15
N LEU A 39 6.26 5.08 -22.00
CA LEU A 39 7.32 4.17 -21.54
C LEU A 39 6.95 3.46 -20.23
N ILE A 40 5.71 3.58 -19.77
CA ILE A 40 5.26 2.92 -18.54
C ILE A 40 5.22 1.40 -18.78
N ILE A 41 6.15 0.69 -18.15
CA ILE A 41 6.39 -0.76 -18.33
C ILE A 41 5.13 -1.60 -17.99
N HIS A 42 4.24 -1.08 -17.15
CA HIS A 42 2.99 -1.74 -16.75
C HIS A 42 1.74 -0.93 -17.09
N GLN A 43 1.55 -0.55 -18.36
CA GLN A 43 0.35 0.15 -18.83
C GLN A 43 -0.96 -0.52 -18.36
N SER A 44 -1.00 -1.85 -18.32
CA SER A 44 -2.17 -2.61 -17.88
C SER A 44 -2.57 -2.32 -16.42
N PHE A 45 -1.63 -1.94 -15.56
CA PHE A 45 -1.90 -1.56 -14.16
C PHE A 45 -2.61 -0.21 -14.07
N ILE A 46 -2.22 0.76 -14.92
CA ILE A 46 -2.72 2.14 -14.87
C ILE A 46 -3.99 2.35 -15.70
N ASN A 47 -4.26 1.51 -16.71
CA ASN A 47 -5.36 1.71 -17.65
C ASN A 47 -6.73 1.89 -16.99
N GLY A 48 -7.02 1.16 -15.90
CA GLY A 48 -8.29 1.33 -15.19
C GLY A 48 -8.34 2.60 -14.34
N PHE A 49 -7.22 3.06 -13.81
CA PHE A 49 -7.15 4.36 -13.13
C PHE A 49 -7.38 5.50 -14.12
N LEU A 50 -6.73 5.45 -15.29
CA LEU A 50 -6.85 6.50 -16.32
C LEU A 50 -8.25 6.62 -16.95
N LYS A 51 -9.10 5.61 -16.79
CA LYS A 51 -10.51 5.69 -17.21
C LYS A 51 -11.37 6.54 -16.29
N VAL A 52 -10.95 6.74 -15.04
CA VAL A 52 -11.75 7.39 -13.99
C VAL A 52 -11.06 8.63 -13.44
N LEU A 53 -9.73 8.60 -13.36
CA LEU A 53 -8.90 9.64 -12.77
C LEU A 53 -8.03 10.32 -13.83
N PRO A 54 -7.78 11.63 -13.70
CA PRO A 54 -6.77 12.31 -14.49
C PRO A 54 -5.39 11.70 -14.29
N PHE A 55 -4.53 11.88 -15.30
CA PHE A 55 -3.23 11.22 -15.38
C PHE A 55 -2.34 11.43 -14.15
N ASP A 56 -2.29 12.65 -13.60
CA ASP A 56 -1.41 12.94 -12.47
C ASP A 56 -2.01 12.46 -11.13
N VAL A 57 -3.33 12.36 -11.05
CA VAL A 57 -4.04 12.15 -9.78
C VAL A 57 -3.74 10.78 -9.19
N TRP A 58 -3.73 9.72 -10.00
CA TRP A 58 -3.46 8.38 -9.47
C TRP A 58 -2.04 8.27 -8.89
N GLN A 59 -1.06 8.95 -9.50
CA GLN A 59 0.32 8.94 -9.03
C GLN A 59 0.44 9.61 -7.67
N TRP A 60 -0.18 10.78 -7.53
CA TRP A 60 -0.23 11.51 -6.26
C TRP A 60 -1.00 10.74 -5.18
N LEU A 61 -2.05 9.99 -5.53
CA LEU A 61 -2.73 9.11 -4.58
C LEU A 61 -1.79 8.01 -4.07
N PHE A 62 -1.03 7.36 -4.95
CA PHE A 62 -0.06 6.34 -4.57
C PHE A 62 1.05 6.91 -3.66
N VAL A 63 1.64 8.05 -4.02
CA VAL A 63 2.65 8.72 -3.18
C VAL A 63 2.04 9.16 -1.84
N GLY A 64 0.88 9.82 -1.88
CA GLY A 64 0.21 10.37 -0.71
C GLY A 64 -0.19 9.30 0.31
N PHE A 65 -0.82 8.21 -0.14
CA PHE A 65 -1.18 7.11 0.76
C PHE A 65 0.03 6.31 1.22
N GLY A 66 1.07 6.17 0.39
CA GLY A 66 2.34 5.58 0.82
C GLY A 66 3.00 6.38 1.95
N LEU A 67 3.07 7.71 1.82
CA LEU A 67 3.58 8.61 2.86
C LEU A 67 2.70 8.62 4.12
N PHE A 68 1.38 8.60 3.94
CA PHE A 68 0.44 8.53 5.05
C PHE A 68 0.60 7.21 5.82
N GLN A 69 0.69 6.07 5.13
CA GLN A 69 0.95 4.77 5.73
C GLN A 69 2.28 4.76 6.48
N PHE A 70 3.35 5.27 5.86
CA PHE A 70 4.65 5.38 6.52
C PHE A 70 4.59 6.24 7.79
N THR A 71 3.90 7.37 7.75
CA THR A 71 3.73 8.27 8.90
C THR A 71 2.91 7.62 10.01
N ALA A 72 1.80 6.96 9.65
CA ALA A 72 0.96 6.24 10.61
C ALA A 72 1.72 5.12 11.32
N LEU A 73 2.56 4.38 10.59
CA LEU A 73 3.47 3.39 11.16
C LEU A 73 4.49 4.07 12.08
N ARG A 74 5.15 5.15 11.64
CA ARG A 74 6.15 5.86 12.45
C ARG A 74 5.61 6.43 13.76
N CYS A 75 4.37 6.90 13.74
CA CYS A 75 3.68 7.46 14.91
C CYS A 75 2.98 6.40 15.77
N GLU A 76 3.07 5.11 15.40
CA GLU A 76 2.38 4.01 16.09
C GLU A 76 0.86 4.28 16.25
N SER A 77 0.26 5.02 15.30
CA SER A 77 -1.14 5.41 15.38
C SER A 77 -2.05 4.30 14.87
N MET A 78 -2.79 3.64 15.75
CA MET A 78 -3.75 2.58 15.38
C MET A 78 -4.81 3.05 14.40
N ILE A 79 -5.42 4.21 14.65
CA ILE A 79 -6.46 4.77 13.78
C ILE A 79 -5.83 5.14 12.43
N GLY A 80 -4.66 5.79 12.44
CA GLY A 80 -3.93 6.13 11.24
C GLY A 80 -3.57 4.90 10.41
N ARG A 81 -3.10 3.82 11.05
CA ARG A 81 -2.79 2.55 10.39
C ARG A 81 -4.03 1.91 9.78
N GLY A 82 -5.16 1.92 10.48
CA GLY A 82 -6.43 1.39 9.95
C GLY A 82 -6.89 2.15 8.70
N VAL A 83 -6.89 3.48 8.76
CA VAL A 83 -7.24 4.33 7.61
C VAL A 83 -6.25 4.12 6.46
N ALA A 84 -4.94 4.06 6.75
CA ALA A 84 -3.92 3.87 5.73
C ALA A 84 -4.03 2.50 5.06
N ALA A 85 -4.23 1.43 5.84
CA ALA A 85 -4.40 0.07 5.34
C ALA A 85 -5.66 -0.06 4.47
N PHE A 86 -6.76 0.62 4.81
CA PHE A 86 -7.96 0.67 3.97
C PHE A 86 -7.67 1.29 2.59
N PHE A 87 -7.03 2.47 2.55
CA PHE A 87 -6.73 3.12 1.27
C PHE A 87 -5.66 2.37 0.46
N ALA A 88 -4.61 1.88 1.11
CA ALA A 88 -3.56 1.08 0.50
C ALA A 88 -4.14 -0.20 -0.14
N SER A 89 -4.93 -0.98 0.63
CA SER A 89 -5.59 -2.17 0.09
C SER A 89 -6.52 -1.84 -1.08
N SER A 90 -7.31 -0.77 -0.99
CA SER A 90 -8.21 -0.35 -2.08
C SER A 90 -7.46 -0.05 -3.38
N LEU A 91 -6.37 0.72 -3.31
CA LEU A 91 -5.54 1.03 -4.48
C LEU A 91 -4.87 -0.23 -5.07
N LEU A 92 -4.35 -1.10 -4.20
CA LEU A 92 -3.68 -2.32 -4.62
C LEU A 92 -4.65 -3.34 -5.22
N ILE A 93 -5.87 -3.46 -4.68
CA ILE A 93 -6.95 -4.26 -5.26
C ILE A 93 -7.32 -3.73 -6.63
N TRP A 94 -7.50 -2.41 -6.78
CA TRP A 94 -7.80 -1.82 -8.07
C TRP A 94 -6.66 -2.07 -9.07
N GLY A 95 -5.41 -1.89 -8.66
CA GLY A 95 -4.25 -2.25 -9.46
C GLY A 95 -4.23 -3.74 -9.87
N THR A 96 -4.56 -4.64 -8.94
CA THR A 96 -4.66 -6.09 -9.20
C THR A 96 -5.75 -6.39 -10.24
N LEU A 97 -6.93 -5.79 -10.09
CA LEU A 97 -8.04 -5.93 -11.03
C LEU A 97 -7.66 -5.38 -12.41
N ASN A 98 -6.96 -4.25 -12.48
CA ASN A 98 -6.50 -3.68 -13.73
C ASN A 98 -5.54 -4.64 -14.45
N VAL A 99 -4.60 -5.25 -13.73
CA VAL A 99 -3.71 -6.27 -14.33
C VAL A 99 -4.48 -7.52 -14.75
N ALA A 100 -5.52 -7.93 -14.01
CA ALA A 100 -6.37 -9.06 -14.37
C ALA A 100 -7.19 -8.82 -15.64
N PHE A 101 -7.72 -7.61 -15.83
CA PHE A 101 -8.56 -7.27 -16.99
C PHE A 101 -7.78 -6.81 -18.22
N TYR A 102 -6.68 -6.07 -18.04
CA TYR A 102 -5.93 -5.45 -19.13
C TYR A 102 -4.54 -6.06 -19.36
N GLY A 103 -4.07 -6.93 -18.48
CA GLY A 103 -2.71 -7.47 -18.49
C GLY A 103 -2.65 -8.97 -18.80
N ARG A 104 -1.45 -9.45 -19.09
CA ARG A 104 -1.12 -10.88 -19.21
C ARG A 104 -0.04 -11.35 -18.22
N CYS A 105 0.46 -10.42 -17.39
CA CYS A 105 1.56 -10.70 -16.47
C CYS A 105 1.03 -11.28 -15.15
N HIS A 106 1.02 -12.62 -15.05
CA HIS A 106 0.58 -13.34 -13.86
C HIS A 106 1.41 -13.00 -12.61
N PHE A 107 2.72 -12.76 -12.76
CA PHE A 107 3.59 -12.39 -11.64
C PHE A 107 3.19 -11.04 -11.02
N SER A 108 2.94 -10.03 -11.86
CA SER A 108 2.51 -8.71 -11.40
C SER A 108 1.16 -8.80 -10.67
N LEU A 109 0.21 -9.57 -11.21
CA LEU A 109 -1.09 -9.81 -10.57
C LEU A 109 -0.94 -10.38 -9.15
N VAL A 110 -0.11 -11.41 -8.99
CA VAL A 110 0.13 -12.04 -7.68
C VAL A 110 0.80 -11.07 -6.71
N ALA A 111 1.81 -10.32 -7.17
CA ALA A 111 2.51 -9.36 -6.33
C ALA A 111 1.55 -8.29 -5.76
N TRP A 112 0.74 -7.64 -6.61
CA TRP A 112 -0.24 -6.65 -6.15
C TRP A 112 -1.30 -7.25 -5.22
N GLY A 113 -1.77 -8.47 -5.53
CA GLY A 113 -2.72 -9.19 -4.70
C GLY A 113 -2.17 -9.50 -3.31
N ILE A 114 -0.92 -9.92 -3.18
CA ILE A 114 -0.28 -10.19 -1.89
C ILE A 114 -0.22 -8.91 -1.04
N PHE A 115 0.21 -7.78 -1.62
CA PHE A 115 0.24 -6.52 -0.88
C PHE A 115 -1.17 -6.01 -0.52
N ALA A 116 -2.17 -6.23 -1.38
CA ALA A 116 -3.57 -5.95 -1.03
C ALA A 116 -4.02 -6.77 0.19
N VAL A 117 -3.74 -8.07 0.20
CA VAL A 117 -4.09 -8.97 1.31
C VAL A 117 -3.36 -8.60 2.60
N ILE A 118 -2.09 -8.22 2.55
CA ILE A 118 -1.33 -7.73 3.70
C ILE A 118 -2.05 -6.55 4.37
N ASN A 119 -2.47 -5.56 3.57
CA ASN A 119 -3.17 -4.39 4.09
C ASN A 119 -4.58 -4.73 4.61
N LEU A 120 -5.31 -5.62 3.93
CA LEU A 120 -6.61 -6.10 4.44
C LEU A 120 -6.45 -6.87 5.76
N TYR A 121 -5.38 -7.65 5.91
CA TYR A 121 -5.09 -8.37 7.13
C TYR A 121 -4.77 -7.42 8.28
N ALA A 122 -3.93 -6.40 8.03
CA ALA A 122 -3.65 -5.34 9.01
C ALA A 122 -4.95 -4.62 9.42
N LEU A 123 -5.78 -4.22 8.44
CA LEU A 123 -7.06 -3.60 8.69
C LEU A 123 -7.98 -4.48 9.55
N ALA A 124 -8.12 -5.77 9.20
CA ALA A 124 -8.97 -6.71 9.94
C ALA A 124 -8.51 -6.84 11.40
N ARG A 125 -7.20 -6.90 11.65
CA ARG A 125 -6.63 -6.96 13.01
C ARG A 125 -6.88 -5.70 13.83
N ILE A 126 -6.76 -4.53 13.20
CA ILE A 126 -7.03 -3.24 13.85
C ILE A 126 -8.52 -3.14 14.21
N MET A 127 -9.41 -3.50 13.29
CA MET A 127 -10.86 -3.47 13.48
C MET A 127 -11.34 -4.46 14.55
N THR A 128 -10.76 -5.66 14.59
CA THR A 128 -11.06 -6.68 15.61
C THR A 128 -10.40 -6.38 16.97
N ARG A 129 -9.65 -5.27 17.09
CA ARG A 129 -8.94 -4.82 18.30
C ARG A 129 -7.93 -5.85 18.84
N VAL A 130 -7.50 -6.82 18.03
CA VAL A 130 -6.50 -7.82 18.42
C VAL A 130 -5.18 -7.12 18.78
N GLU A 131 -4.85 -6.01 18.11
CA GLU A 131 -3.67 -5.23 18.46
C GLU A 131 -3.77 -4.44 19.77
N LYS A 132 -4.98 -4.02 20.22
CA LYS A 132 -5.12 -3.28 21.50
C LYS A 132 -4.69 -4.09 22.71
N ARG A 133 -4.64 -5.42 22.60
CA ARG A 133 -4.25 -6.31 23.69
C ARG A 133 -2.74 -6.27 23.99
N TYR A 134 -1.93 -5.75 23.07
CA TYR A 134 -0.46 -5.66 23.20
C TYR A 134 0.04 -4.28 23.66
N GLU A 135 -0.81 -3.25 23.70
CA GLU A 135 -0.49 -1.95 24.31
C GLU A 135 -0.67 -1.94 25.85
N LEU A 136 -1.37 -2.95 26.39
CA LEU A 136 -1.71 -3.06 27.82
C LEU A 136 -0.85 -4.10 28.59
N LEU A 137 0.15 -4.69 27.93
CA LEU A 137 1.13 -5.63 28.50
C LEU A 137 2.53 -5.03 28.41
#